data_AF-A0A6B2TIB2-F1
#
_entry.id   AF-A0A6B2TIB2-F1
#
_cell.length_a   1.000
_cell.length_b   1.000
_cell.length_c   1.000
_cell.angle_alpha   90.00
_cell.angle_beta   90.00
_cell.angle_gamma   90.00
#
_symmetry.space_group_name_H-M   'P 1'
#
loop_
_entity.id
_entity.type
_entity.pdbx_description
1 polymer ?
#
loop_
_entity_poly.entity_id
_entity_poly.type
_entity_poly.pdbx_seq_one_letter_code
_entity_poly.pdbx_strand_id
1 'polypeptide(L)'
;VVSTSVTGEAVRAELAARLPEHMVPAAVVVLDELPVTTNGKLDRAALPAPATSGGGREPSTERERLLCAVLADVFEVERVGVDDDFFSLGGDSITAITISSRLRAKGLELRPRDLLARRSFAALAASATLVEDVTGPVDEPT
;
A
#
# COMPACT_ATOMS: atom_id res chain seq x y z
N VAL A 1 -37.13 -1.69 5.71
CA VAL A 1 -36.08 -2.72 5.78
C VAL A 1 -34.77 -1.98 5.64
N VAL A 2 -33.96 -1.89 6.69
CA VAL A 2 -32.65 -1.22 6.60
C VAL A 2 -31.70 -2.23 5.96
N SER A 3 -31.45 -2.06 4.66
CA SER A 3 -30.46 -2.89 3.95
C SER A 3 -29.08 -2.46 4.41
N THR A 4 -28.46 -3.23 5.30
CA THR A 4 -27.07 -3.03 5.70
C THR A 4 -26.19 -3.48 4.52
N SER A 5 -25.81 -2.55 3.64
CA SER A 5 -24.84 -2.83 2.58
C SER A 5 -23.51 -3.19 3.23
N VAL A 6 -23.04 -4.42 3.06
CA VAL A 6 -21.70 -4.85 3.49
C VAL A 6 -20.69 -4.16 2.59
N THR A 7 -19.70 -3.50 3.18
CA THR A 7 -18.58 -2.90 2.43
C THR A 7 -17.31 -3.71 2.60
N GLY A 8 -16.42 -3.65 1.60
CA GLY A 8 -15.13 -4.36 1.65
C GLY A 8 -14.25 -3.89 2.81
N GLU A 9 -14.27 -2.59 3.11
CA GLU A 9 -13.51 -2.00 4.22
C GLU A 9 -13.99 -2.51 5.59
N ALA A 10 -15.30 -2.64 5.79
CA ALA A 10 -15.86 -3.15 7.03
C ALA A 10 -15.48 -4.61 7.26
N VAL A 11 -15.51 -5.44 6.21
CA VAL A 11 -15.06 -6.84 6.27
C VAL A 11 -13.57 -6.91 6.58
N ARG A 12 -12.75 -6.10 5.90
CA ARG A 12 -11.30 -6.09 6.12
C ARG A 12 -10.94 -5.65 7.55
N ALA A 13 -11.64 -4.66 8.10
CA ALA A 13 -11.44 -4.20 9.48
C ALA A 13 -11.74 -5.30 10.50
N GLU A 14 -12.82 -6.06 10.30
CA GLU A 14 -13.19 -7.18 11.15
C GLU A 14 -12.16 -8.32 11.04
N LEU A 15 -11.67 -8.62 9.84
CA LEU A 15 -10.61 -9.62 9.64
C LEU A 15 -9.30 -9.23 10.33
N ALA A 16 -8.92 -7.95 10.27
CA ALA A 16 -7.71 -7.45 10.91
C ALA A 16 -7.75 -7.52 12.45
N ALA A 17 -8.94 -7.56 13.06
CA ALA A 17 -9.09 -7.77 14.49
C ALA A 17 -8.91 -9.23 14.93
N ARG A 18 -8.96 -10.19 13.98
CA ARG A 18 -9.05 -11.63 14.25
C ARG A 18 -7.93 -12.45 13.61
N LEU A 19 -7.25 -11.90 12.60
CA LEU A 19 -6.21 -12.59 11.85
C LEU A 19 -4.84 -11.91 12.03
N PRO A 20 -3.74 -12.67 11.95
CA PRO A 20 -2.42 -12.09 11.73
C PRO A 20 -2.41 -11.22 10.48
N GLU A 21 -1.61 -10.15 10.48
CA GLU A 21 -1.55 -9.14 9.41
C GLU A 21 -1.37 -9.74 8.01
N HIS A 22 -0.48 -10.71 7.86
CA HIS A 22 -0.21 -11.38 6.57
C HIS A 22 -1.35 -12.27 6.04
N MET A 23 -2.40 -12.50 6.84
CA MET A 23 -3.62 -13.21 6.44
C MET A 23 -4.78 -12.26 6.11
N VAL A 24 -4.61 -10.95 6.35
CA VAL A 24 -5.63 -9.96 6.03
C VAL A 24 -5.53 -9.63 4.53
N PRO A 25 -6.60 -9.79 3.74
CA PRO A 25 -6.58 -9.43 2.33
C PRO A 25 -6.25 -7.95 2.11
N ALA A 26 -5.43 -7.66 1.11
CA ALA A 26 -5.13 -6.29 0.66
C ALA A 26 -6.40 -5.56 0.19
N ALA A 27 -7.29 -6.26 -0.50
CA ALA A 27 -8.55 -5.75 -0.99
C ALA A 27 -9.69 -6.77 -0.84
N VAL A 28 -10.91 -6.27 -0.66
CA VAL A 28 -12.14 -7.06 -0.58
C VAL A 28 -13.15 -6.45 -1.55
N VAL A 29 -13.54 -7.23 -2.59
CA VAL A 29 -14.53 -6.81 -3.59
C VAL A 29 -15.86 -7.48 -3.27
N VAL A 30 -16.89 -6.67 -3.05
CA VAL A 30 -18.25 -7.16 -2.83
C VAL A 30 -18.91 -7.39 -4.19
N LEU A 31 -19.41 -8.60 -4.40
CA LEU A 31 -20.13 -9.00 -5.60
C LEU A 31 -21.55 -9.43 -5.21
N ASP A 32 -22.53 -9.04 -6.02
CA ASP A 32 -23.91 -9.52 -5.85
C ASP A 32 -24.01 -11.02 -6.16
N GLU A 33 -23.23 -11.51 -7.12
CA GLU A 33 -23.18 -12.92 -7.51
C GLU A 33 -21.74 -13.33 -7.90
N LEU A 34 -21.38 -14.58 -7.59
CA LEU A 34 -20.09 -15.15 -7.98
C LEU A 34 -20.15 -15.59 -9.45
N PRO A 35 -19.17 -15.20 -10.29
CA PRO A 35 -19.12 -15.67 -11.67
C PRO A 35 -18.86 -17.17 -11.70
N VAL A 36 -19.67 -17.90 -12.45
CA VAL A 36 -19.53 -19.35 -12.62
C VAL A 36 -19.41 -19.73 -14.08
N THR A 37 -18.61 -20.76 -14.34
CA THR A 37 -18.52 -21.45 -15.64
C THR A 37 -19.85 -22.12 -15.99
N THR A 38 -20.02 -22.55 -17.24
CA THR A 38 -21.20 -23.31 -17.70
C THR A 38 -21.49 -24.56 -16.88
N ASN A 39 -20.46 -25.12 -16.21
CA ASN A 39 -20.58 -26.30 -15.35
C ASN A 39 -20.85 -25.94 -13.87
N GLY A 40 -21.14 -24.68 -13.55
CA GLY A 40 -21.45 -24.21 -12.19
C GLY A 40 -20.25 -24.06 -11.25
N LYS A 41 -19.02 -24.23 -11.74
CA LYS A 41 -17.79 -23.97 -10.96
C LYS A 41 -17.45 -22.49 -10.99
N LEU A 42 -16.88 -21.96 -9.89
CA LEU A 42 -16.35 -20.58 -9.84
C LEU A 42 -15.39 -20.32 -11.02
N ASP A 43 -15.71 -19.31 -11.81
CA ASP A 43 -14.85 -18.81 -12.86
C ASP A 43 -13.93 -17.73 -12.29
N ARG A 44 -12.71 -18.15 -11.91
CA ARG A 44 -11.71 -17.24 -11.33
C ARG A 44 -11.20 -16.21 -12.33
N ALA A 45 -11.23 -16.49 -13.63
CA ALA A 45 -10.76 -15.56 -14.65
C ALA A 45 -11.76 -14.42 -14.88
N ALA A 46 -13.04 -14.66 -14.57
CA ALA A 46 -14.11 -13.67 -14.63
C ALA A 46 -14.26 -12.84 -13.35
N LEU A 47 -13.46 -13.09 -12.30
CA LEU A 47 -13.47 -12.24 -11.11
C LEU A 47 -12.92 -10.84 -11.47
N PRO A 48 -13.63 -9.76 -11.11
CA PRO A 48 -13.13 -8.41 -11.37
C PRO A 48 -11.87 -8.16 -10.55
N ALA A 49 -10.93 -7.40 -11.14
CA ALA A 49 -9.80 -6.89 -10.40
C ALA A 49 -10.31 -5.95 -9.29
N PRO A 50 -9.71 -5.97 -8.09
CA PRO A 50 -10.00 -4.98 -7.08
C PRO A 50 -9.72 -3.58 -7.61
N ALA A 51 -10.63 -2.64 -7.36
CA ALA A 51 -10.34 -1.25 -7.64
C ALA A 51 -9.20 -0.81 -6.71
N THR A 52 -8.07 -0.43 -7.28
CA THR A 52 -7.01 0.29 -6.57
C THR A 52 -7.50 1.73 -6.39
N SER A 53 -8.36 1.96 -5.39
CA SER A 53 -8.77 3.32 -5.04
C SER A 53 -7.63 4.02 -4.33
N GLY A 54 -6.68 4.54 -5.12
CA GLY A 54 -5.78 5.61 -4.71
C GLY A 54 -6.60 6.89 -4.61
N GLY A 55 -7.24 7.10 -3.46
CA GLY A 55 -8.26 8.13 -3.25
C GLY A 55 -8.00 9.01 -2.03
N GLY A 56 -6.90 8.79 -1.31
CA GLY A 56 -6.50 9.66 -0.21
C GLY A 56 -6.24 11.10 -0.65
N ARG A 57 -6.16 12.00 0.34
CA ARG A 57 -5.87 13.42 0.11
C ARG A 57 -4.60 13.61 -0.73
N GLU A 58 -4.59 14.63 -1.59
CA GLU A 58 -3.38 15.00 -2.34
C GLU A 58 -2.23 15.42 -1.41
N PRO A 59 -0.98 15.08 -1.77
CA PRO A 59 0.19 15.44 -0.98
C PRO A 59 0.39 16.96 -0.96
N SER A 60 0.50 17.53 0.24
CA SER A 60 0.67 18.96 0.48
C SER A 60 2.09 19.34 0.89
N THR A 61 2.86 18.40 1.44
CA THR A 61 4.27 18.62 1.81
C THR A 61 5.23 18.01 0.80
N GLU A 62 6.48 18.48 0.78
CA GLU A 62 7.53 17.90 -0.06
C GLU A 62 7.76 16.41 0.24
N ARG A 63 7.77 16.04 1.52
CA ARG A 63 7.96 14.66 1.96
C ARG A 63 6.82 13.76 1.48
N GLU A 64 5.58 14.23 1.58
CA GLU A 64 4.42 13.51 1.05
C GLU A 64 4.50 13.36 -0.47
N ARG A 65 4.89 14.42 -1.21
CA ARG A 65 5.03 14.36 -2.67
C ARG A 65 6.09 13.35 -3.11
N LEU A 66 7.26 13.36 -2.49
CA LEU A 66 8.31 12.38 -2.76
C LEU A 66 7.88 10.95 -2.43
N LEU A 67 7.22 10.77 -1.28
CA LEU A 67 6.73 9.48 -0.83
C LEU A 67 5.68 8.91 -1.80
N CYS A 68 4.62 9.68 -2.10
CA CYS A 68 3.56 9.27 -3.02
C CYS A 68 4.09 8.97 -4.43
N ALA A 69 5.05 9.75 -4.93
CA ALA A 69 5.65 9.51 -6.25
C ALA A 69 6.41 8.17 -6.29
N VAL A 70 7.25 7.88 -5.28
CA VAL A 70 7.97 6.60 -5.23
C VAL A 70 7.02 5.41 -5.06
N LEU A 71 5.94 5.59 -4.28
CA LEU A 71 4.92 4.55 -4.11
C LEU A 71 4.18 4.26 -5.42
N ALA A 72 3.75 5.31 -6.14
CA ALA A 72 3.11 5.17 -7.45
C ALA A 72 4.00 4.43 -8.44
N ASP A 73 5.30 4.77 -8.48
CA ASP A 73 6.30 4.12 -9.34
C ASP A 73 6.54 2.65 -8.97
N VAL A 74 6.43 2.27 -7.69
CA VAL A 74 6.68 0.89 -7.23
C VAL A 74 5.44 0.01 -7.39
N PHE A 75 4.26 0.55 -7.14
CA PHE A 75 3.00 -0.17 -7.27
C PHE A 75 2.41 -0.13 -8.68
N GLU A 76 3.05 0.58 -9.61
CA GLU A 76 2.60 0.74 -10.99
C GLU A 76 1.16 1.28 -11.09
N VAL A 77 0.84 2.24 -10.21
CA VAL A 77 -0.47 2.91 -10.17
C VAL A 77 -0.35 4.36 -10.61
N GLU A 78 -1.42 4.92 -11.16
CA GLU A 78 -1.42 6.31 -11.65
C GLU A 78 -1.18 7.31 -10.51
N ARG A 79 -1.81 7.08 -9.34
CA ARG A 79 -1.74 7.97 -8.17
C ARG A 79 -1.85 7.20 -6.87
N VAL A 80 -1.16 7.71 -5.85
CA VAL A 80 -1.23 7.28 -4.45
C VAL A 80 -1.58 8.49 -3.58
N GLY A 81 -2.68 8.39 -2.85
CA GLY A 81 -3.12 9.39 -1.88
C GLY A 81 -2.39 9.26 -0.55
N VAL A 82 -2.31 10.34 0.21
CA VAL A 82 -1.56 10.38 1.49
C VAL A 82 -2.20 9.53 2.59
N ASP A 83 -3.51 9.32 2.49
CA ASP A 83 -4.28 8.52 3.45
C ASP A 83 -4.41 7.05 3.05
N ASP A 84 -3.81 6.65 1.92
CA ASP A 84 -3.76 5.26 1.49
C ASP A 84 -2.87 4.43 2.44
N ASP A 85 -3.12 3.12 2.44
CA ASP A 85 -2.43 2.14 3.28
C ASP A 85 -1.48 1.27 2.43
N PHE A 86 -0.29 1.00 2.98
CA PHE A 86 0.76 0.24 2.31
C PHE A 86 0.26 -1.14 1.84
N PHE A 87 -0.49 -1.85 2.68
CA PHE A 87 -0.99 -3.18 2.34
C PHE A 87 -2.17 -3.14 1.39
N SER A 88 -3.00 -2.08 1.43
CA SER A 88 -4.08 -1.89 0.46
C SER A 88 -3.59 -1.75 -0.98
N LEU A 89 -2.37 -1.23 -1.18
CA LEU A 89 -1.73 -1.14 -2.49
C LEU A 89 -0.95 -2.41 -2.87
N GLY A 90 -1.01 -3.48 -2.08
CA GLY A 90 -0.28 -4.72 -2.33
C GLY A 90 1.15 -4.72 -1.78
N GLY A 91 1.43 -3.88 -0.78
CA GLY A 91 2.72 -3.83 -0.10
C GLY A 91 3.10 -5.14 0.60
N ASP A 92 4.38 -5.47 0.50
CA ASP A 92 5.04 -6.62 1.12
C ASP A 92 6.46 -6.25 1.60
N SER A 93 7.20 -7.22 2.14
CA SER A 93 8.56 -6.97 2.61
C SER A 93 9.54 -6.55 1.49
N ILE A 94 9.36 -7.05 0.26
CA ILE A 94 10.26 -6.78 -0.86
C ILE A 94 10.05 -5.33 -1.32
N THR A 95 8.80 -4.97 -1.58
CA THR A 95 8.39 -3.61 -1.95
C THR A 95 8.77 -2.60 -0.86
N ALA A 96 8.64 -2.93 0.44
CA ALA A 96 9.08 -2.07 1.53
C ALA A 96 10.60 -1.75 1.48
N ILE A 97 11.42 -2.76 1.16
CA ILE A 97 12.87 -2.58 0.98
C ILE A 97 13.16 -1.71 -0.25
N THR A 98 12.49 -1.98 -1.38
CA THR A 98 12.64 -1.21 -2.62
C THR A 98 12.25 0.26 -2.43
N ILE A 99 11.12 0.53 -1.78
CA ILE A 99 10.65 1.89 -1.47
C ILE A 99 11.66 2.61 -0.59
N SER A 100 12.11 1.97 0.50
CA SER A 100 13.09 2.57 1.41
C SER A 100 14.40 2.94 0.70
N SER A 101 14.89 2.08 -0.19
CA SER A 101 16.08 2.34 -1.01
C SER A 101 15.88 3.51 -1.98
N ARG A 102 14.74 3.55 -2.69
CA ARG A 102 14.43 4.63 -3.65
C ARG A 102 14.21 5.98 -2.96
N LEU A 103 13.56 6.00 -1.79
CA LEU A 103 13.37 7.22 -1.00
C LEU A 103 14.70 7.78 -0.50
N ARG A 104 15.60 6.91 -0.03
CA ARG A 104 16.94 7.32 0.42
C ARG A 104 17.73 7.98 -0.70
N ALA A 105 17.65 7.46 -1.92
CA ALA A 105 18.27 8.06 -3.10
C ALA A 105 17.69 9.45 -3.45
N LYS A 106 16.48 9.76 -2.98
CA LYS A 106 15.83 11.06 -3.13
C LYS A 106 15.94 11.95 -1.87
N GLY A 107 16.84 11.60 -0.93
CA GLY A 107 17.10 12.38 0.28
C GLY A 107 16.07 12.21 1.40
N LEU A 108 15.23 11.17 1.33
CA LEU A 108 14.25 10.86 2.36
C LEU A 108 14.57 9.52 3.04
N GLU A 109 14.85 9.54 4.33
CA GLU A 109 15.10 8.30 5.09
C GLU A 109 13.81 7.77 5.70
N LEU A 110 13.49 6.53 5.32
CA LEU A 110 12.36 5.76 5.83
C LEU A 110 12.83 4.30 5.93
N ARG A 111 12.68 3.66 7.10
CA ARG A 111 13.12 2.28 7.27
C ARG A 111 12.01 1.33 6.81
N PRO A 112 12.34 0.14 6.26
CA PRO A 112 11.33 -0.84 5.86
C PRO A 112 10.36 -1.20 7.00
N ARG A 113 10.86 -1.27 8.23
CA ARG A 113 10.04 -1.51 9.42
C ARG A 113 8.99 -0.42 9.66
N ASP A 114 9.26 0.81 9.26
CA ASP A 114 8.35 1.93 9.49
C ASP A 114 7.16 1.80 8.52
N LEU A 115 7.41 1.41 7.26
CA LEU A 115 6.38 1.08 6.24
C LEU A 115 5.46 -0.07 6.68
N LEU A 116 6.02 -1.09 7.33
CA LEU A 116 5.25 -2.23 7.81
C LEU A 116 4.46 -1.91 9.10
N ALA A 117 4.91 -0.95 9.90
CA ALA A 117 4.30 -0.64 11.20
C ALA A 117 3.19 0.41 11.15
N ARG A 118 3.13 1.24 10.10
CA ARG A 118 2.22 2.40 10.02
C ARG A 118 1.17 2.20 8.94
N ARG A 119 -0.09 2.51 9.29
CA ARG A 119 -1.26 2.33 8.42
C ARG A 119 -1.48 3.43 7.36
N SER A 120 -0.78 4.56 7.42
CA SER A 120 -0.98 5.64 6.43
C SER A 120 0.31 6.31 5.99
N PHE A 121 0.35 6.73 4.73
CA PHE A 121 1.49 7.47 4.19
C PHE A 121 1.67 8.85 4.84
N ALA A 122 0.59 9.46 5.35
CA ALA A 122 0.66 10.66 6.20
C ALA A 122 1.57 10.44 7.43
N ALA A 123 1.32 9.33 8.14
CA ALA A 123 2.07 8.99 9.35
C ALA A 123 3.52 8.60 9.02
N LEU A 124 3.76 8.02 7.84
CA LEU A 124 5.10 7.69 7.34
C LEU A 124 5.90 8.95 6.99
N ALA A 125 5.31 9.86 6.20
CA ALA A 125 5.92 11.12 5.80
C ALA A 125 6.27 12.01 7.01
N ALA A 126 5.43 12.02 8.04
CA ALA A 126 5.70 12.76 9.28
C ALA A 126 6.89 12.20 10.08
N SER A 127 7.16 10.89 9.98
CA SER A 127 8.29 10.23 10.64
C SER A 127 9.58 10.20 9.81
N ALA A 128 9.52 10.61 8.55
CA ALA A 128 10.63 10.54 7.63
C ALA A 128 11.65 11.66 7.90
N THR A 129 12.92 11.30 7.96
CA THR A 129 14.01 12.25 8.16
C THR A 129 14.52 12.71 6.79
N LEU A 130 14.82 14.01 6.66
CA LEU A 130 15.57 14.48 5.49
C LEU A 130 17.03 14.07 5.69
N VAL A 131 17.60 13.42 4.69
CA VAL A 131 19.02 13.10 4.67
C VAL A 131 19.72 14.28 4.01
N GLU A 132 20.47 15.05 4.80
CA GLU A 132 21.46 15.97 4.24
C GLU A 132 22.62 15.12 3.68
N ASP A 133 22.75 15.12 2.36
CA ASP A 133 23.82 14.60 1.51
C ASP A 133 24.79 13.57 2.15
N VAL A 134 24.62 12.28 1.85
CA VAL A 134 25.64 11.26 2.18
C VAL A 134 26.66 11.21 1.05
N THR A 135 27.59 12.16 1.05
CA THR A 135 28.94 11.89 0.53
C THR A 135 29.70 11.14 1.62
N GLY A 136 29.78 9.81 1.52
CA GLY A 136 30.57 8.94 2.41
C GLY A 136 31.15 7.76 1.63
N PRO A 137 32.39 7.31 1.94
CA PRO A 137 33.32 6.77 0.95
C PRO A 137 32.93 5.38 0.46
N VAL A 138 33.23 5.13 -0.82
CA VAL A 138 33.23 3.80 -1.44
C VAL A 138 34.30 2.97 -0.73
N ASP A 139 33.87 1.96 0.03
CA ASP A 139 34.76 1.01 0.67
C ASP A 139 35.30 0.06 -0.43
N GLU A 140 36.61 0.13 -0.71
CA GLU A 140 37.29 -0.80 -1.61
C GLU A 140 37.44 -2.17 -0.93
N PRO A 141 37.18 -3.28 -1.63
CA PRO A 141 37.34 -4.60 -1.04
C PRO A 141 38.83 -4.97 -0.95
N THR A 142 39.29 -5.38 0.24
CA THR A 142 40.56 -6.12 0.42
C THR A 142 40.31 -7.62 0.30
#